data_AF-A0A6S6QV58-F1
#
_entry.id   AF-A0A6S6QV58-F1
#
_cell.length_a   1.000
_cell.length_b   1.000
_cell.length_c   1.000
_cell.angle_alpha   90.00
_cell.angle_beta   90.00
_cell.angle_gamma   90.00
#
_symmetry.space_group_name_H-M   'P 1'
#
loop_
_entity.id
_entity.type
_entity.pdbx_description
1 polymer ?
#
loop_
_entity_poly.entity_id
_entity_poly.type
_entity_poly.pdbx_seq_one_letter_code
_entity_poly.pdbx_strand_id
1 'polypeptide(L)'
;MYNTKLILADGREVYPGYLDKEKREQIKGEFDGCRGYMWCGCQSHERLFYRISEDLKLYPEHNKYKHDSCCSRYRTEEGEEERKTGYVVNDEDGAVTAYLTFNPKEFDLGKSEEKEEDNQDISDTEADEAENEVILEKNQNNEQKQEKKEPKLSLALLVRSINMDTYTERILNNKKVDSKETFSKLVYHRMKKAIGELSIEKDGVRFLYTSLAAIKKFEDKGLTKCYLCNYGPDGKIFRNFIFPDTLEKALKKFRKTYGIEPNEDTVMAGFQYLKKTKSKIQYKVLGRIHLFQVSNIGIYCNTLLEKETYDELVAITESDENITFWIPPDDNSVGGIVQIEGKEKKLLLLFRSECDEHITFNMDLYEPFVIGEKEPFTRERFYNVIEQME
;
A
#
# COMPACT_ATOMS: atom_id res chain seq x y z
N MET A 1 -3.30 0.55 12.47
CA MET A 1 -4.40 -0.44 12.35
C MET A 1 -3.83 -1.59 11.58
N TYR A 2 -3.98 -2.81 12.06
CA TYR A 2 -3.41 -3.95 11.37
C TYR A 2 -4.51 -4.96 11.28
N ASN A 3 -5.18 -5.06 10.12
CA ASN A 3 -6.24 -6.03 9.79
C ASN A 3 -6.44 -7.08 10.89
N THR A 4 -7.36 -6.78 11.82
CA THR A 4 -7.26 -7.38 13.15
C THR A 4 -7.44 -8.88 13.05
N LYS A 5 -6.40 -9.62 13.42
CA LYS A 5 -6.41 -11.08 13.45
C LYS A 5 -7.54 -11.59 14.33
N LEU A 6 -8.15 -12.69 13.92
CA LEU A 6 -8.83 -13.57 14.85
C LEU A 6 -7.84 -14.61 15.32
N ILE A 7 -7.94 -14.98 16.59
CA ILE A 7 -7.18 -16.07 17.20
C ILE A 7 -8.17 -17.21 17.39
N LEU A 8 -7.85 -18.37 16.82
CA LEU A 8 -8.62 -19.61 16.95
C LEU A 8 -8.40 -20.24 18.34
N ALA A 9 -9.28 -21.16 18.73
CA ALA A 9 -9.23 -21.84 20.02
C ALA A 9 -7.94 -22.65 20.26
N ASP A 10 -7.28 -23.08 19.19
CA ASP A 10 -5.98 -23.76 19.22
C ASP A 10 -4.79 -22.79 19.17
N GLY A 11 -5.03 -21.48 19.22
CA GLY A 11 -4.02 -20.43 19.19
C GLY A 11 -3.59 -19.99 17.80
N ARG A 12 -4.06 -20.65 16.72
CA ARG A 12 -3.74 -20.22 15.35
C ARG A 12 -4.31 -18.84 15.06
N GLU A 13 -3.52 -18.02 14.38
CA GLU A 13 -3.95 -16.70 13.96
C GLU A 13 -4.47 -16.72 12.53
N VAL A 14 -5.62 -16.09 12.31
CA VAL A 14 -6.22 -15.97 10.99
C VAL A 14 -6.59 -14.52 10.70
N TYR A 15 -6.52 -14.16 9.43
CA TYR A 15 -6.86 -12.84 8.95
C TYR A 15 -8.15 -12.92 8.14
N PRO A 16 -9.30 -12.48 8.67
CA PRO A 16 -10.61 -12.63 8.05
C PRO A 16 -10.70 -12.23 6.58
N GLY A 17 -10.18 -11.05 6.23
CA GLY A 17 -10.16 -10.56 4.84
C GLY A 17 -9.34 -11.41 3.86
N TYR A 18 -8.54 -12.36 4.35
CA TYR A 18 -7.71 -13.26 3.54
C TYR A 18 -8.10 -14.74 3.66
N LEU A 19 -9.16 -15.05 4.41
CA LEU A 19 -9.71 -16.41 4.48
C LEU A 19 -10.58 -16.69 3.25
N ASP A 20 -10.09 -17.57 2.38
CA ASP A 20 -10.89 -18.10 1.27
C ASP A 20 -11.98 -19.07 1.75
N LYS A 21 -12.85 -19.45 0.82
CA LYS A 21 -14.00 -20.33 1.09
C LYS A 21 -13.56 -21.66 1.71
N GLU A 22 -12.49 -22.27 1.18
CA GLU A 22 -11.99 -23.57 1.62
C GLU A 22 -11.49 -23.51 3.07
N LYS A 23 -10.70 -22.48 3.42
CA LYS A 23 -10.24 -22.28 4.79
C LYS A 23 -11.39 -22.02 5.76
N ARG A 24 -12.41 -21.28 5.34
CA ARG A 24 -13.60 -21.05 6.19
C ARG A 24 -14.38 -22.33 6.44
N GLU A 25 -14.55 -23.17 5.43
CA GLU A 25 -15.16 -24.50 5.56
C GLU A 25 -14.33 -25.39 6.49
N GLN A 26 -13.01 -25.38 6.36
CA GLN A 26 -12.09 -26.11 7.23
C GLN A 26 -12.23 -25.65 8.69
N ILE A 27 -12.11 -24.35 8.96
CA ILE A 27 -12.24 -23.81 10.32
C ILE A 27 -13.63 -24.15 10.89
N LYS A 28 -14.69 -23.98 10.10
CA LYS A 28 -16.06 -24.32 10.55
C LYS A 28 -16.17 -25.81 10.90
N GLY A 29 -15.61 -26.70 10.07
CA GLY A 29 -15.64 -28.14 10.32
C GLY A 29 -14.80 -28.58 11.52
N GLU A 30 -13.62 -27.97 11.71
CA GLU A 30 -12.72 -28.27 12.84
C GLU A 30 -13.32 -27.87 14.19
N PHE A 31 -14.07 -26.77 14.22
CA PHE A 31 -14.63 -26.21 15.44
C PHE A 31 -16.16 -26.30 15.53
N ASP A 32 -16.78 -27.17 14.73
CA ASP A 32 -18.23 -27.34 14.73
C ASP A 32 -18.71 -27.74 16.14
N GLY A 33 -19.75 -27.06 16.64
CA GLY A 33 -20.26 -27.23 18.00
C GLY A 33 -19.43 -26.60 19.14
N CYS A 34 -18.25 -26.03 18.87
CA CYS A 34 -17.52 -25.24 19.87
C CYS A 34 -18.11 -23.83 19.97
N ARG A 35 -18.43 -23.35 21.17
CA ARG A 35 -18.85 -21.95 21.34
C ARG A 35 -17.62 -21.04 21.39
N GLY A 36 -17.63 -19.95 20.62
CA GLY A 36 -16.59 -18.93 20.68
C GLY A 36 -15.19 -19.46 20.34
N TYR A 37 -15.08 -20.27 19.30
CA TYR A 37 -13.81 -20.88 18.88
C TYR A 37 -12.84 -19.92 18.20
N MET A 38 -13.23 -18.66 18.03
CA MET A 38 -12.39 -17.61 17.47
C MET A 38 -12.68 -16.31 18.21
N TRP A 39 -11.66 -15.52 18.48
CA TRP A 39 -11.83 -14.19 19.08
C TRP A 39 -10.92 -13.15 18.46
N CYS A 40 -11.33 -11.88 18.53
CA CYS A 40 -10.50 -10.79 18.06
C CYS A 40 -9.25 -10.63 18.94
N GLY A 41 -8.08 -10.62 18.30
CA GLY A 41 -6.81 -10.45 18.99
C GLY A 41 -6.54 -9.04 19.52
N CYS A 42 -7.47 -8.08 19.35
CA CYS A 42 -7.25 -6.71 19.83
C CYS A 42 -7.24 -6.59 21.36
N GLN A 43 -7.95 -7.47 22.06
CA GLN A 43 -8.01 -7.50 23.52
C GLN A 43 -7.84 -8.95 23.99
N SER A 44 -6.62 -9.29 24.45
CA SER A 44 -6.26 -10.64 24.87
C SER A 44 -7.02 -11.13 26.10
N HIS A 45 -7.46 -10.20 26.96
CA HIS A 45 -8.02 -10.49 28.28
C HIS A 45 -9.54 -10.71 28.29
N GLU A 46 -10.31 -10.14 27.37
CA GLU A 46 -11.79 -10.28 27.39
C GLU A 46 -12.37 -11.06 26.19
N ARG A 47 -11.50 -11.69 25.38
CA ARG A 47 -11.80 -12.64 24.28
C ARG A 47 -13.12 -12.37 23.55
N LEU A 48 -13.06 -11.44 22.61
CA LEU A 48 -14.19 -11.07 21.75
C LEU A 48 -14.57 -12.15 20.73
N PHE A 49 -15.55 -12.99 21.04
CA PHE A 49 -15.88 -14.17 20.24
C PHE A 49 -16.58 -13.88 18.90
N TYR A 50 -16.23 -14.69 17.90
CA TYR A 50 -16.83 -14.78 16.57
C TYR A 50 -17.24 -16.22 16.27
N ARG A 51 -18.10 -16.39 15.26
CA ARG A 51 -18.42 -17.68 14.66
C ARG A 51 -18.49 -17.56 13.14
N ILE A 52 -18.19 -18.65 12.44
CA ILE A 52 -18.50 -18.83 11.02
C ILE A 52 -19.93 -19.38 10.92
N SER A 53 -20.80 -18.68 10.19
CA SER A 53 -22.18 -19.10 9.91
C SER A 53 -22.29 -20.17 8.82
N GLU A 54 -23.53 -20.61 8.56
CA GLU A 54 -23.86 -21.48 7.42
C GLU A 54 -23.46 -20.90 6.06
N ASP A 55 -23.61 -19.59 5.86
CA ASP A 55 -23.18 -18.89 4.65
C ASP A 55 -21.68 -18.51 4.64
N LEU A 56 -20.90 -19.13 5.54
CA LEU A 56 -19.44 -18.96 5.66
C LEU A 56 -19.00 -17.51 5.96
N LYS A 57 -19.85 -16.74 6.63
CA LYS A 57 -19.53 -15.39 7.09
C LYS A 57 -19.12 -15.39 8.55
N LEU A 58 -18.26 -14.44 8.91
CA LEU A 58 -17.82 -14.25 10.28
C LEU A 58 -18.81 -13.33 11.00
N TYR A 59 -19.54 -13.90 11.96
CA TYR A 59 -20.49 -13.16 12.78
C TYR A 59 -19.94 -12.93 14.18
N PRO A 60 -19.95 -11.69 14.68
CA PRO A 60 -19.61 -11.43 16.07
C PRO A 60 -20.70 -11.94 17.03
N GLU A 61 -20.29 -12.48 18.17
CA GLU A 61 -21.19 -12.87 19.28
C GLU A 61 -21.23 -11.82 20.40
N HIS A 62 -21.29 -10.53 20.05
CA HIS A 62 -21.04 -9.44 21.01
C HIS A 62 -22.13 -9.26 22.07
N ASN A 63 -21.74 -9.48 23.32
CA ASN A 63 -22.38 -8.93 24.52
C ASN A 63 -21.66 -7.62 24.93
N LYS A 64 -22.22 -6.44 24.61
CA LYS A 64 -21.86 -5.09 25.15
C LYS A 64 -20.38 -4.64 25.14
N TYR A 65 -19.53 -5.22 24.29
CA TYR A 65 -18.09 -5.02 24.35
C TYR A 65 -17.54 -3.91 23.41
N LYS A 66 -16.39 -3.29 23.75
CA LYS A 66 -15.67 -2.30 22.93
C LYS A 66 -14.28 -2.81 22.48
N HIS A 67 -14.00 -2.82 21.17
CA HIS A 67 -12.66 -3.13 20.65
C HIS A 67 -11.60 -2.11 21.13
N ASP A 68 -10.32 -2.50 21.07
CA ASP A 68 -9.22 -1.55 21.30
C ASP A 68 -9.22 -0.41 20.27
N SER A 69 -8.79 0.78 20.69
CA SER A 69 -8.76 1.97 19.84
C SER A 69 -7.87 1.85 18.59
N CYS A 70 -6.93 0.90 18.53
CA CYS A 70 -6.10 0.61 17.37
C CYS A 70 -6.70 -0.44 16.43
N CYS A 71 -7.79 -1.12 16.84
CA CYS A 71 -8.48 -2.13 16.06
C CYS A 71 -9.18 -1.53 14.85
N SER A 72 -9.20 -2.28 13.73
CA SER A 72 -9.99 -1.91 12.53
C SER A 72 -11.50 -1.99 12.78
N ARG A 73 -11.93 -2.80 13.76
CA ARG A 73 -13.33 -2.99 14.17
C ARG A 73 -13.76 -2.07 15.32
N TYR A 74 -12.94 -1.08 15.66
CA TYR A 74 -13.25 -0.10 16.69
C TYR A 74 -14.43 0.79 16.27
N ARG A 75 -15.36 1.02 17.20
CA ARG A 75 -16.43 2.00 17.09
C ARG A 75 -16.31 3.01 18.22
N THR A 76 -16.61 4.28 17.91
CA THR A 76 -16.58 5.37 18.90
C THR A 76 -17.63 5.15 19.99
N GLU A 77 -17.59 5.96 21.05
CA GLU A 77 -18.58 5.86 22.14
C GLU A 77 -20.02 6.13 21.67
N GLU A 78 -20.17 6.88 20.59
CA GLU A 78 -21.45 7.19 19.93
C GLU A 78 -21.89 6.08 18.95
N GLY A 79 -21.06 5.04 18.78
CA GLY A 79 -21.33 3.88 17.92
C GLY A 79 -20.93 4.09 16.46
N GLU A 80 -20.25 5.18 16.14
CA GLU A 80 -19.81 5.50 14.77
C GLU A 80 -18.53 4.74 14.39
N GLU A 81 -18.44 4.34 13.12
CA GLU A 81 -17.22 3.78 12.54
C GLU A 81 -16.29 4.90 12.10
N GLU A 82 -15.12 5.02 12.73
CA GLU A 82 -14.09 5.98 12.32
C GLU A 82 -13.16 5.31 11.30
N ARG A 83 -13.24 5.74 10.04
CA ARG A 83 -12.35 5.27 8.98
C ARG A 83 -10.97 5.89 9.15
N LYS A 84 -10.01 5.09 9.60
CA LYS A 84 -8.66 5.57 9.85
C LYS A 84 -7.62 5.21 8.77
N THR A 85 -8.02 4.52 7.69
CA THR A 85 -7.18 4.27 6.50
C THR A 85 -7.91 4.58 5.18
N GLY A 86 -7.14 4.89 4.14
CA GLY A 86 -7.64 5.10 2.78
C GLY A 86 -7.88 3.80 1.99
N TYR A 87 -7.46 2.65 2.54
CA TYR A 87 -7.51 1.32 1.92
C TYR A 87 -8.10 0.34 2.93
N VAL A 88 -9.25 -0.28 2.58
CA VAL A 88 -10.00 -1.16 3.48
C VAL A 88 -10.20 -2.51 2.80
N VAL A 89 -9.82 -3.58 3.50
CA VAL A 89 -10.16 -4.96 3.13
C VAL A 89 -11.35 -5.39 3.97
N ASN A 90 -12.43 -5.79 3.32
CA ASN A 90 -13.64 -6.25 3.98
C ASN A 90 -13.40 -7.65 4.58
N ASP A 91 -13.67 -7.78 5.87
CA ASP A 91 -13.48 -9.03 6.61
C ASP A 91 -14.43 -10.16 6.17
N GLU A 92 -15.60 -9.83 5.63
CA GLU A 92 -16.62 -10.81 5.23
C GLU A 92 -16.34 -11.43 3.87
N ASP A 93 -15.94 -10.66 2.87
CA ASP A 93 -15.84 -11.14 1.48
C ASP A 93 -14.46 -10.90 0.85
N GLY A 94 -13.53 -10.28 1.59
CA GLY A 94 -12.22 -9.90 1.09
C GLY A 94 -12.27 -8.77 0.05
N ALA A 95 -13.42 -8.12 -0.14
CA ALA A 95 -13.56 -7.02 -1.07
C ALA A 95 -12.70 -5.84 -0.62
N VAL A 96 -12.06 -5.18 -1.59
CA VAL A 96 -11.17 -4.06 -1.34
C VAL A 96 -11.87 -2.76 -1.72
N THR A 97 -11.88 -1.80 -0.80
CA THR A 97 -12.35 -0.44 -1.05
C THR A 97 -11.21 0.55 -0.87
N ALA A 98 -11.00 1.43 -1.86
CA ALA A 98 -9.98 2.47 -1.84
C ALA A 98 -10.61 3.86 -2.02
N TYR A 99 -10.22 4.80 -1.16
CA TYR A 99 -10.69 6.18 -1.17
C TYR A 99 -9.58 7.09 -1.70
N LEU A 100 -9.79 7.75 -2.82
CA LEU A 100 -8.72 8.44 -3.57
C LEU A 100 -8.76 9.95 -3.40
N THR A 101 -7.59 10.59 -3.44
CA THR A 101 -7.45 12.06 -3.52
C THR A 101 -7.68 12.60 -4.92
N PHE A 102 -7.81 11.73 -5.92
CA PHE A 102 -7.91 12.10 -7.33
C PHE A 102 -9.01 11.31 -8.03
N ASN A 103 -9.54 11.88 -9.12
CA ASN A 103 -10.43 11.18 -10.04
C ASN A 103 -9.61 10.57 -11.19
N PRO A 104 -9.56 9.24 -11.36
CA PRO A 104 -8.82 8.58 -12.44
C PRO A 104 -9.23 9.02 -13.86
N LYS A 105 -10.50 9.42 -14.05
CA LYS A 105 -11.07 9.79 -15.36
C LYS A 105 -10.73 11.22 -15.78
N GLU A 106 -10.34 12.06 -14.83
CA GLU A 106 -10.04 13.46 -15.10
C GLU A 106 -8.54 13.68 -15.25
N PHE A 107 -8.17 14.25 -16.41
CA PHE A 107 -6.81 14.66 -16.68
C PHE A 107 -6.68 16.17 -16.56
N ASP A 108 -6.34 16.64 -15.37
CA ASP A 108 -6.04 18.05 -15.15
C ASP A 108 -4.52 18.25 -15.24
N LEU A 109 -4.07 18.83 -16.35
CA LEU A 109 -2.80 19.55 -16.36
C LEU A 109 -3.21 20.95 -15.94
N GLY A 110 -2.89 21.35 -14.70
CA GLY A 110 -3.15 22.71 -14.23
C GLY A 110 -2.86 23.70 -15.35
N LYS A 111 -3.85 24.50 -15.72
CA LYS A 111 -3.75 25.45 -16.83
C LYS A 111 -2.56 26.36 -16.57
N SER A 112 -1.52 26.26 -17.37
CA SER A 112 -0.58 27.36 -17.57
C SER A 112 -1.36 28.45 -18.31
N GLU A 113 -2.02 29.32 -17.55
CA GLU A 113 -2.56 30.55 -18.11
C GLU A 113 -1.39 31.45 -18.48
N GLU A 114 -1.04 31.50 -19.77
CA GLU A 114 -0.48 32.71 -20.35
C GLU A 114 -1.54 33.80 -20.16
N LYS A 115 -1.41 34.60 -19.09
CA LYS A 115 -2.17 35.83 -18.90
C LYS A 115 -1.19 37.00 -19.05
N GLU A 116 -1.36 37.72 -20.15
CA GLU A 116 -0.95 39.11 -20.28
C GLU A 116 -1.52 39.91 -19.10
N GLU A 117 -0.69 40.80 -18.57
CA GLU A 117 -0.98 41.70 -17.46
C GLU A 117 -2.25 42.52 -17.70
N ASP A 118 -3.19 42.48 -16.75
CA ASP A 118 -3.74 43.72 -16.20
C ASP A 118 -4.34 43.46 -14.80
N ASN A 119 -3.91 44.29 -13.86
CA ASN A 119 -4.16 44.19 -12.42
C ASN A 119 -5.63 44.37 -12.05
N GLN A 120 -6.18 43.45 -11.24
CA GLN A 120 -6.90 43.79 -10.01
C GLN A 120 -7.06 42.58 -9.08
N ASP A 121 -6.55 42.76 -7.87
CA ASP A 121 -6.45 41.82 -6.74
C ASP A 121 -7.71 40.99 -6.47
N ILE A 122 -7.56 39.67 -6.54
CA ILE A 122 -8.14 38.72 -5.59
C ILE A 122 -7.02 37.75 -5.23
N SER A 123 -6.66 37.72 -3.95
CA SER A 123 -5.54 36.96 -3.39
C SER A 123 -5.74 35.45 -3.54
N ASP A 124 -5.17 34.88 -4.58
CA ASP A 124 -5.01 33.44 -4.71
C ASP A 124 -3.81 32.99 -3.89
N THR A 125 -4.10 32.27 -2.80
CA THR A 125 -3.08 31.56 -2.03
C THR A 125 -2.59 30.40 -2.88
N GLU A 126 -1.31 30.41 -3.23
CA GLU A 126 -0.61 29.34 -3.92
C GLU A 126 -0.84 28.01 -3.19
N ALA A 127 -1.67 27.14 -3.75
CA ALA A 127 -1.74 25.74 -3.34
C ALA A 127 -0.57 25.01 -4.00
N ASP A 128 0.62 25.20 -3.43
CA ASP A 128 1.73 24.30 -3.61
C ASP A 128 1.25 22.87 -3.32
N GLU A 129 1.25 22.01 -4.33
CA GLU A 129 1.33 20.55 -4.12
C GLU A 129 2.75 20.17 -3.65
N ALA A 130 3.26 20.89 -2.65
CA ALA A 130 4.27 20.38 -1.76
C ALA A 130 3.62 19.26 -0.96
N GLU A 131 4.26 18.09 -0.97
CA GLU A 131 4.05 17.10 0.07
C GLU A 131 4.33 17.80 1.40
N ASN A 132 3.26 18.21 2.09
CA ASN A 132 3.37 18.73 3.45
C ASN A 132 3.89 17.58 4.33
N GLU A 133 5.19 17.60 4.59
CA GLU A 133 5.67 17.49 5.97
C GLU A 133 4.77 18.39 6.83
N VAL A 134 3.93 17.76 7.64
CA VAL A 134 3.18 18.48 8.66
C VAL A 134 4.18 18.80 9.78
N ILE A 135 4.77 19.99 9.72
CA ILE A 135 5.50 20.56 10.86
C ILE A 135 4.45 20.99 11.89
N LEU A 136 4.29 20.20 12.96
CA LEU A 136 3.55 20.60 14.16
C LEU A 136 4.49 21.39 15.08
N GLU A 137 4.70 22.67 14.79
CA GLU A 137 5.16 23.59 15.84
C GLU A 137 3.95 23.97 16.72
N LYS A 138 3.96 23.47 17.96
CA LYS A 138 3.04 23.87 19.01
C LYS A 138 3.22 25.36 19.29
N ASN A 139 2.23 26.17 18.94
CA ASN A 139 1.88 27.35 19.73
C ASN A 139 0.48 27.16 20.31
N GLN A 140 0.42 27.29 21.62
CA GLN A 140 -0.73 27.04 22.47
C GLN A 140 -1.91 27.97 22.14
N ASN A 141 -3.12 27.45 22.39
CA ASN A 141 -4.39 28.15 22.54
C ASN A 141 -5.15 28.56 21.26
N ASN A 142 -5.90 27.59 20.70
CA ASN A 142 -7.36 27.69 20.61
C ASN A 142 -7.93 26.36 20.07
N GLU A 143 -8.65 25.64 20.91
CA GLU A 143 -9.41 24.45 20.53
C GLU A 143 -10.60 24.83 19.63
N GLN A 144 -10.33 25.01 18.33
CA GLN A 144 -11.34 24.70 17.33
C GLN A 144 -11.22 23.21 17.04
N LYS A 145 -12.28 22.45 17.35
CA LYS A 145 -12.45 21.06 16.90
C LYS A 145 -12.30 21.04 15.37
N GLN A 146 -11.10 20.77 14.87
CA GLN A 146 -10.90 20.44 13.47
C GLN A 146 -11.61 19.11 13.25
N GLU A 147 -12.63 19.10 12.39
CA GLU A 147 -13.20 17.86 11.88
C GLU A 147 -12.06 17.02 11.32
N LYS A 148 -11.83 15.84 11.89
CA LYS A 148 -10.86 14.89 11.36
C LYS A 148 -11.30 14.50 9.95
N LYS A 149 -10.63 15.03 8.93
CA LYS A 149 -10.86 14.63 7.55
C LYS A 149 -10.49 13.16 7.40
N GLU A 150 -11.41 12.37 6.85
CA GLU A 150 -11.11 10.97 6.58
C GLU A 150 -9.91 10.82 5.62
N PRO A 151 -9.05 9.82 5.83
CA PRO A 151 -7.85 9.62 5.04
C PRO A 151 -8.17 9.27 3.58
N LYS A 152 -7.34 9.71 2.63
CA LYS A 152 -7.47 9.39 1.21
C LYS A 152 -6.10 9.06 0.62
N LEU A 153 -6.07 8.19 -0.38
CA LEU A 153 -4.85 7.70 -1.03
C LEU A 153 -4.48 8.56 -2.23
N SER A 154 -3.20 8.94 -2.29
CA SER A 154 -2.56 9.37 -3.54
C SER A 154 -2.33 8.17 -4.47
N LEU A 155 -1.91 8.42 -5.72
CA LEU A 155 -1.57 7.34 -6.64
C LEU A 155 -0.45 6.44 -6.08
N ALA A 156 0.56 7.03 -5.45
CA ALA A 156 1.66 6.28 -4.85
C ALA A 156 1.17 5.34 -3.76
N LEU A 157 0.34 5.85 -2.84
CA LEU A 157 -0.22 5.06 -1.74
C LEU A 157 -1.20 3.99 -2.24
N LEU A 158 -2.03 4.30 -3.24
CA LEU A 158 -2.91 3.30 -3.86
C LEU A 158 -2.12 2.14 -4.46
N VAL A 159 -1.07 2.46 -5.23
CA VAL A 159 -0.22 1.45 -5.87
C VAL A 159 0.52 0.61 -4.83
N ARG A 160 1.05 1.26 -3.78
CA ARG A 160 1.69 0.56 -2.65
C ARG A 160 0.71 -0.36 -1.94
N SER A 161 -0.45 0.14 -1.51
CA SER A 161 -1.44 -0.67 -0.79
C SER A 161 -1.89 -1.88 -1.61
N ILE A 162 -2.16 -1.74 -2.91
CA ILE A 162 -2.53 -2.90 -3.75
C ILE A 162 -1.35 -3.88 -3.90
N ASN A 163 -0.12 -3.39 -4.08
CA ASN A 163 1.08 -4.23 -4.18
C ASN A 163 1.28 -5.04 -2.88
N MET A 164 1.23 -4.38 -1.72
CA MET A 164 1.36 -5.01 -0.41
C MET A 164 0.22 -5.98 -0.11
N ASP A 165 -1.01 -5.61 -0.46
CA ASP A 165 -2.17 -6.46 -0.27
C ASP A 165 -2.03 -7.74 -1.09
N THR A 166 -1.57 -7.64 -2.36
CA THR A 166 -1.27 -8.81 -3.19
C THR A 166 -0.17 -9.70 -2.60
N TYR A 167 0.86 -9.11 -2.00
CA TYR A 167 1.90 -9.88 -1.31
C TYR A 167 1.33 -10.61 -0.08
N THR A 168 0.68 -9.87 0.80
CA THR A 168 0.12 -10.34 2.07
C THR A 168 -0.95 -11.42 1.87
N GLU A 169 -1.86 -11.24 0.90
CA GLU A 169 -2.84 -12.27 0.53
C GLU A 169 -2.16 -13.59 0.17
N ARG A 170 -1.03 -13.55 -0.55
CA ARG A 170 -0.33 -14.77 -0.96
C ARG A 170 0.36 -15.46 0.20
N ILE A 171 1.13 -14.72 0.99
CA ILE A 171 1.86 -15.31 2.11
C ILE A 171 0.89 -15.91 3.14
N LEU A 172 -0.19 -15.19 3.48
CA LEU A 172 -1.21 -15.69 4.40
C LEU A 172 -2.01 -16.88 3.82
N ASN A 173 -1.94 -17.10 2.51
CA ASN A 173 -2.48 -18.28 1.84
C ASN A 173 -1.43 -19.34 1.50
N ASN A 174 -0.26 -19.31 2.16
CA ASN A 174 0.84 -20.26 1.99
C ASN A 174 1.30 -20.39 0.53
N LYS A 175 1.21 -19.28 -0.23
CA LYS A 175 1.63 -19.21 -1.63
C LYS A 175 2.91 -18.41 -1.74
N LYS A 176 3.94 -18.99 -2.35
CA LYS A 176 5.21 -18.30 -2.63
C LYS A 176 5.07 -17.29 -3.78
N VAL A 177 6.04 -16.39 -3.85
CA VAL A 177 6.21 -15.40 -4.93
C VAL A 177 7.55 -15.68 -5.60
N ASP A 178 7.50 -16.24 -6.80
CA ASP A 178 8.70 -16.83 -7.43
C ASP A 178 9.55 -15.82 -8.20
N SER A 179 8.95 -14.75 -8.73
CA SER A 179 9.69 -13.73 -9.48
C SER A 179 8.96 -12.39 -9.53
N LYS A 180 9.73 -11.30 -9.73
CA LYS A 180 9.25 -9.93 -9.97
C LYS A 180 8.22 -9.84 -11.09
N GLU A 181 8.43 -10.55 -12.20
CA GLU A 181 7.54 -10.52 -13.37
C GLU A 181 6.20 -11.19 -13.06
N THR A 182 6.25 -12.34 -12.39
CA THR A 182 5.04 -13.09 -12.03
C THR A 182 4.24 -12.32 -10.99
N PHE A 183 4.91 -11.77 -9.99
CA PHE A 183 4.27 -10.93 -8.98
C PHE A 183 3.63 -9.67 -9.59
N SER A 184 4.34 -8.97 -10.48
CA SER A 184 3.81 -7.77 -11.16
C SER A 184 2.53 -8.05 -11.94
N LYS A 185 2.40 -9.24 -12.55
CA LYS A 185 1.15 -9.66 -13.23
C LYS A 185 0.01 -9.86 -12.24
N LEU A 186 0.28 -10.41 -11.05
CA LEU A 186 -0.72 -10.60 -10.00
C LEU A 186 -1.21 -9.26 -9.46
N VAL A 187 -0.29 -8.33 -9.20
CA VAL A 187 -0.61 -6.96 -8.78
C VAL A 187 -1.49 -6.29 -9.83
N TYR A 188 -1.11 -6.35 -11.11
CA TYR A 188 -1.93 -5.79 -12.18
C TYR A 188 -3.31 -6.45 -12.31
N HIS A 189 -3.41 -7.76 -12.10
CA HIS A 189 -4.70 -8.46 -12.10
C HIS A 189 -5.60 -7.97 -10.96
N ARG A 190 -5.05 -7.76 -9.76
CA ARG A 190 -5.81 -7.21 -8.63
C ARG A 190 -6.24 -5.77 -8.90
N MET A 191 -5.37 -4.98 -9.53
CA MET A 191 -5.70 -3.61 -9.97
C MET A 191 -6.86 -3.60 -10.98
N LYS A 192 -7.01 -4.60 -11.85
CA LYS A 192 -8.16 -4.68 -12.77
C LYS A 192 -9.50 -4.66 -12.05
N LYS A 193 -9.62 -5.34 -10.91
CA LYS A 193 -10.84 -5.33 -10.10
C LYS A 193 -11.18 -3.95 -9.49
N ALA A 194 -10.23 -3.01 -9.48
CA ALA A 194 -10.39 -1.67 -8.90
C ALA A 194 -10.35 -0.55 -9.96
N ILE A 195 -9.18 -0.31 -10.56
CA ILE A 195 -8.91 0.80 -11.50
C ILE A 195 -8.47 0.34 -12.89
N GLY A 196 -8.07 -0.92 -13.04
CA GLY A 196 -7.50 -1.47 -14.28
C GLY A 196 -8.55 -1.91 -15.31
N GLU A 197 -9.84 -1.83 -14.98
CA GLU A 197 -10.95 -1.97 -15.94
C GLU A 197 -11.13 -0.74 -16.84
N LEU A 198 -10.53 0.40 -16.46
CA LEU A 198 -10.51 1.59 -17.28
C LEU A 198 -9.89 1.28 -18.65
N SER A 199 -10.65 1.58 -19.70
CA SER A 199 -10.22 1.36 -21.08
C SER A 199 -10.25 2.66 -21.88
N ILE A 200 -9.34 2.78 -22.85
CA ILE A 200 -9.32 3.93 -23.75
C ILE A 200 -10.64 4.04 -24.51
N GLU A 201 -11.21 2.91 -24.88
CA GLU A 201 -12.41 2.81 -25.71
C GLU A 201 -13.67 3.24 -24.95
N LYS A 202 -13.81 2.88 -23.67
CA LYS A 202 -15.00 3.20 -22.87
C LYS A 202 -14.83 4.48 -22.05
N ASP A 203 -13.66 4.68 -21.47
CA ASP A 203 -13.43 5.71 -20.44
C ASP A 203 -12.51 6.84 -20.93
N GLY A 204 -11.88 6.70 -22.10
CA GLY A 204 -10.89 7.66 -22.60
C GLY A 204 -9.55 7.62 -21.84
N VAL A 205 -9.42 6.71 -20.86
CA VAL A 205 -8.24 6.52 -20.03
C VAL A 205 -8.05 5.02 -19.77
N ARG A 206 -6.80 4.58 -19.67
CA ARG A 206 -6.46 3.26 -19.11
C ARG A 206 -5.36 3.37 -18.10
N PHE A 207 -5.38 2.49 -17.11
CA PHE A 207 -4.30 2.40 -16.13
C PHE A 207 -3.17 1.50 -16.66
N LEU A 208 -1.92 1.83 -16.29
CA LEU A 208 -0.71 1.07 -16.61
C LEU A 208 0.04 0.76 -15.31
N TYR A 209 0.52 -0.48 -15.20
CA TYR A 209 1.47 -0.94 -14.18
C TYR A 209 2.46 -1.89 -14.86
N THR A 210 3.72 -1.49 -14.98
CA THR A 210 4.70 -2.24 -15.79
C THR A 210 6.14 -1.85 -15.43
N SER A 211 7.06 -2.80 -15.57
CA SER A 211 8.49 -2.55 -15.42
C SER A 211 8.98 -1.53 -16.45
N LEU A 212 9.80 -0.60 -16.00
CA LEU A 212 10.42 0.39 -16.86
C LEU A 212 11.56 -0.24 -17.64
N ALA A 213 11.51 -0.17 -18.97
CA ALA A 213 12.56 -0.68 -19.84
C ALA A 213 13.62 0.39 -20.16
N ALA A 214 13.16 1.61 -20.46
CA ALA A 214 14.03 2.74 -20.80
C ALA A 214 13.26 4.05 -20.77
N ILE A 215 14.00 5.15 -20.66
CA ILE A 215 13.50 6.51 -20.89
C ILE A 215 14.15 7.04 -22.16
N LYS A 216 13.36 7.53 -23.12
CA LYS A 216 13.86 8.07 -24.39
C LYS A 216 13.40 9.51 -24.57
N LYS A 217 14.36 10.41 -24.79
CA LYS A 217 14.12 11.82 -25.14
C LYS A 217 14.59 12.03 -26.59
N PHE A 218 13.76 12.62 -27.42
CA PHE A 218 14.08 12.97 -28.80
C PHE A 218 13.84 14.45 -29.01
N GLU A 219 14.78 15.14 -29.65
CA GLU A 219 14.61 16.52 -30.07
C GLU A 219 14.34 16.55 -31.58
N ASP A 220 13.25 17.18 -31.99
CA ASP A 220 12.84 17.26 -33.39
C ASP A 220 12.24 18.66 -33.64
N LYS A 221 12.90 19.45 -34.49
CA LYS A 221 12.48 20.82 -34.88
C LYS A 221 12.15 21.72 -33.68
N GLY A 222 12.97 21.66 -32.63
CA GLY A 222 12.80 22.46 -31.41
C GLY A 222 11.73 21.94 -30.44
N LEU A 223 11.14 20.78 -30.71
CA LEU A 223 10.20 20.11 -29.81
C LEU A 223 10.83 18.88 -29.17
N THR A 224 10.77 18.81 -27.84
CA THR A 224 11.22 17.65 -27.07
C THR A 224 10.08 16.65 -26.92
N LYS A 225 10.27 15.44 -27.48
CA LYS A 225 9.37 14.30 -27.33
C LYS A 225 9.95 13.30 -26.35
N CYS A 226 9.23 13.06 -25.26
CA CYS A 226 9.65 12.13 -24.22
C CYS A 226 8.81 10.84 -24.27
N TYR A 227 9.45 9.70 -24.03
CA TYR A 227 8.82 8.40 -23.98
C TYR A 227 9.29 7.58 -22.80
N LEU A 228 8.34 7.00 -22.07
CA LEU A 228 8.59 5.94 -21.10
C LEU A 228 8.34 4.59 -21.78
N CYS A 229 9.38 3.79 -21.87
CA CYS A 229 9.38 2.52 -22.59
C CYS A 229 9.15 1.37 -21.62
N ASN A 230 8.35 0.39 -22.01
CA ASN A 230 8.07 -0.80 -21.22
C ASN A 230 8.06 -2.06 -22.08
N TYR A 231 8.28 -3.22 -21.45
CA TYR A 231 8.22 -4.51 -22.14
C TYR A 231 6.78 -5.00 -22.27
N GLY A 232 6.47 -5.46 -23.47
CA GLY A 232 5.27 -6.20 -23.80
C GLY A 232 5.32 -7.64 -23.29
N PRO A 233 4.15 -8.32 -23.20
CA PRO A 233 4.11 -9.76 -22.97
C PRO A 233 4.88 -10.57 -24.02
N ASP A 234 5.04 -10.03 -25.24
CA ASP A 234 5.78 -10.60 -26.35
C ASP A 234 7.25 -10.14 -26.41
N GLY A 235 7.74 -9.49 -25.36
CA GLY A 235 9.10 -8.94 -25.29
C GLY A 235 9.31 -7.67 -26.12
N LYS A 236 8.29 -7.19 -26.85
CA LYS A 236 8.42 -5.95 -27.64
C LYS A 236 8.45 -4.72 -26.74
N ILE A 237 9.21 -3.72 -27.15
CA ILE A 237 9.28 -2.45 -26.42
C ILE A 237 8.15 -1.53 -26.88
N PHE A 238 7.23 -1.22 -25.99
CA PHE A 238 6.19 -0.22 -26.18
C PHE A 238 6.69 1.14 -25.72
N ARG A 239 6.39 2.20 -26.48
CA ARG A 239 6.76 3.59 -26.16
C ARG A 239 5.51 4.36 -25.74
N ASN A 240 5.47 4.85 -24.51
CA ASN A 240 4.38 5.68 -24.02
C ASN A 240 4.83 7.14 -24.04
N PHE A 241 4.20 7.94 -24.91
CA PHE A 241 4.45 9.37 -24.98
C PHE A 241 4.08 10.05 -23.65
N ILE A 242 4.93 10.96 -23.19
CA ILE A 242 4.71 11.77 -21.99
C ILE A 242 5.20 13.20 -22.25
N PHE A 243 4.55 14.19 -21.67
CA PHE A 243 5.01 15.58 -21.76
C PHE A 243 6.33 15.76 -20.99
N PRO A 244 7.30 16.54 -21.50
CA PRO A 244 8.60 16.76 -20.85
C PRO A 244 8.48 17.17 -19.39
N ASP A 245 7.62 18.13 -19.06
CA ASP A 245 7.45 18.63 -17.69
C ASP A 245 6.90 17.56 -16.75
N THR A 246 5.95 16.74 -17.23
CA THR A 246 5.40 15.63 -16.44
C THR A 246 6.46 14.57 -16.18
N LEU A 247 7.31 14.27 -17.18
CA LEU A 247 8.43 13.35 -17.00
C LEU A 247 9.45 13.91 -16.01
N GLU A 248 9.85 15.17 -16.16
CA GLU A 248 10.88 15.76 -15.30
C GLU A 248 10.41 15.87 -13.84
N LYS A 249 9.14 16.22 -13.60
CA LYS A 249 8.54 16.17 -12.25
C LYS A 249 8.62 14.76 -11.64
N ALA A 250 8.29 13.74 -12.41
CA ALA A 250 8.35 12.35 -11.93
C ALA A 250 9.79 11.88 -11.66
N LEU A 251 10.76 12.25 -12.51
CA LEU A 251 12.17 11.93 -12.31
C LEU A 251 12.78 12.69 -11.15
N LYS A 252 12.42 13.97 -10.95
CA LYS A 252 12.82 14.75 -9.79
C LYS A 252 12.29 14.10 -8.51
N LYS A 253 11.02 13.69 -8.49
CA LYS A 253 10.43 12.96 -7.35
C LYS A 253 11.16 11.64 -7.09
N PHE A 254 11.37 10.83 -8.12
CA PHE A 254 12.10 9.56 -8.01
C PHE A 254 13.51 9.76 -7.44
N ARG A 255 14.28 10.71 -7.96
CA ARG A 255 15.62 11.03 -7.46
C ARG A 255 15.62 11.54 -6.03
N LYS A 256 14.64 12.37 -5.66
CA LYS A 256 14.48 12.83 -4.27
C LYS A 256 14.24 11.65 -3.33
N THR A 257 13.41 10.69 -3.74
CA THR A 257 13.03 9.53 -2.93
C THR A 257 14.15 8.49 -2.81
N TYR A 258 14.87 8.19 -3.90
CA TYR A 258 15.81 7.06 -3.94
C TYR A 258 17.28 7.45 -4.08
N GLY A 259 17.61 8.72 -4.34
CA GLY A 259 18.99 9.17 -4.55
C GLY A 259 19.67 8.65 -5.82
N ILE A 260 18.93 7.95 -6.69
CA ILE A 260 19.44 7.31 -7.91
C ILE A 260 18.57 7.64 -9.13
N GLU A 261 19.10 7.36 -10.33
CA GLU A 261 18.32 7.36 -11.57
C GLU A 261 17.54 6.04 -11.73
N PRO A 262 16.40 6.03 -12.46
CA PRO A 262 15.65 4.82 -12.72
C PRO A 262 16.49 3.70 -13.37
N ASN A 263 16.30 2.47 -12.91
CA ASN A 263 17.06 1.29 -13.32
C ASN A 263 16.12 0.09 -13.61
N GLU A 264 16.68 -1.12 -13.68
CA GLU A 264 15.94 -2.37 -13.95
C GLU A 264 14.95 -2.81 -12.87
N ASP A 265 15.06 -2.25 -11.67
CA ASP A 265 14.13 -2.43 -10.55
C ASP A 265 13.09 -1.31 -10.47
N THR A 266 13.09 -0.37 -11.43
CA THR A 266 12.05 0.64 -11.51
C THR A 266 10.78 0.08 -12.13
N VAL A 267 9.66 0.24 -11.43
CA VAL A 267 8.31 0.02 -11.94
C VAL A 267 7.62 1.37 -12.16
N MET A 268 6.80 1.41 -13.21
CA MET A 268 5.95 2.53 -13.55
C MET A 268 4.49 2.18 -13.26
N ALA A 269 3.79 3.09 -12.58
CA ALA A 269 2.34 3.12 -12.52
C ALA A 269 1.80 4.46 -13.01
N GLY A 270 0.64 4.47 -13.66
CA GLY A 270 0.01 5.73 -14.07
C GLY A 270 -1.12 5.55 -15.07
N PHE A 271 -1.61 6.66 -15.59
CA PHE A 271 -2.76 6.67 -16.48
C PHE A 271 -2.38 7.12 -17.89
N GLN A 272 -2.79 6.36 -18.88
CA GLN A 272 -2.69 6.75 -20.27
C GLN A 272 -4.03 7.27 -20.76
N TYR A 273 -4.04 8.52 -21.20
CA TYR A 273 -5.23 9.23 -21.65
C TYR A 273 -5.26 9.35 -23.17
N LEU A 274 -6.46 9.31 -23.75
CA LEU A 274 -6.69 9.64 -25.14
C LEU A 274 -6.98 11.14 -25.26
N LYS A 275 -6.07 11.88 -25.89
CA LYS A 275 -6.23 13.30 -26.17
C LYS A 275 -6.57 13.56 -27.63
N LYS A 276 -7.27 14.67 -27.86
CA LYS A 276 -7.54 15.23 -29.18
C LYS A 276 -6.84 16.57 -29.33
N THR A 277 -6.13 16.76 -30.42
CA THR A 277 -5.62 18.07 -30.83
C THR A 277 -6.75 18.96 -31.34
N LYS A 278 -6.48 20.27 -31.48
CA LYS A 278 -7.41 21.21 -32.15
C LYS A 278 -7.76 20.75 -33.57
N SER A 279 -6.82 20.12 -34.26
CA SER A 279 -6.99 19.52 -35.60
C SER A 279 -7.68 18.15 -35.58
N LYS A 280 -8.31 17.75 -34.47
CA LYS A 280 -9.04 16.47 -34.26
C LYS A 280 -8.18 15.21 -34.36
N ILE A 281 -6.86 15.32 -34.46
CA ILE A 281 -5.95 14.17 -34.40
C ILE A 281 -5.92 13.64 -32.97
N GLN A 282 -6.18 12.34 -32.82
CA GLN A 282 -6.13 11.65 -31.54
C GLN A 282 -4.73 11.11 -31.27
N TYR A 283 -4.28 11.21 -30.02
CA TYR A 283 -3.03 10.62 -29.56
C TYR A 283 -3.15 10.15 -28.12
N LYS A 284 -2.31 9.18 -27.74
CA LYS A 284 -2.24 8.66 -26.38
C LYS A 284 -1.11 9.36 -25.64
N VAL A 285 -1.36 9.82 -24.43
CA VAL A 285 -0.37 10.46 -23.58
C VAL A 285 -0.44 9.91 -22.17
N LEU A 286 0.72 9.68 -21.58
CA LEU A 286 0.84 9.27 -20.20
C LEU A 286 0.76 10.49 -19.28
N GLY A 287 -0.02 10.36 -18.22
CA GLY A 287 -0.31 11.40 -17.26
C GLY A 287 -0.52 10.81 -15.87
N ARG A 288 -0.41 11.63 -14.82
CA ARG A 288 -0.43 11.20 -13.41
C ARG A 288 0.39 9.92 -13.21
N ILE A 289 1.71 10.08 -13.26
CA ILE A 289 2.65 8.95 -13.22
C ILE A 289 3.34 8.85 -11.88
N HIS A 290 3.69 7.62 -11.52
CA HIS A 290 4.47 7.29 -10.36
C HIS A 290 5.54 6.28 -10.75
N LEU A 291 6.81 6.62 -10.47
CA LEU A 291 7.95 5.74 -10.64
C LEU A 291 8.43 5.33 -9.25
N PHE A 292 8.71 4.04 -9.06
CA PHE A 292 9.12 3.52 -7.76
C PHE A 292 10.04 2.32 -7.91
N GLN A 293 10.81 2.05 -6.86
CA GLN A 293 11.66 0.87 -6.74
C GLN A 293 10.87 -0.30 -6.18
N VAL A 294 11.25 -1.51 -6.59
CA VAL A 294 10.72 -2.75 -6.03
C VAL A 294 11.84 -3.68 -5.56
N SER A 295 11.52 -4.58 -4.64
CA SER A 295 12.39 -5.69 -4.25
C SER A 295 12.60 -6.68 -5.42
N ASN A 296 13.52 -7.63 -5.23
CA ASN A 296 13.84 -8.70 -6.18
C ASN A 296 12.62 -9.55 -6.58
N ILE A 297 11.61 -9.62 -5.71
CA ILE A 297 10.34 -10.31 -5.99
C ILE A 297 9.20 -9.36 -6.35
N GLY A 298 9.44 -8.06 -6.40
CA GLY A 298 8.49 -7.04 -6.88
C GLY A 298 7.67 -6.32 -5.80
N ILE A 299 8.05 -6.44 -4.52
CA ILE A 299 7.42 -5.67 -3.42
C ILE A 299 7.75 -4.19 -3.59
N TYR A 300 6.76 -3.31 -3.55
CA TYR A 300 6.96 -1.86 -3.61
C TYR A 300 7.85 -1.37 -2.45
N CYS A 301 8.85 -0.54 -2.71
CA CYS A 301 9.74 0.02 -1.68
C CYS A 301 9.68 1.56 -1.68
N ASN A 302 9.48 2.19 -0.51
CA ASN A 302 9.52 3.65 -0.34
C ASN A 302 10.95 4.19 -0.38
N THR A 303 11.93 3.38 0.03
CA THR A 303 13.35 3.75 0.10
C THR A 303 14.22 2.60 -0.39
N LEU A 304 15.51 2.86 -0.62
CA LEU A 304 16.47 1.79 -0.90
C LEU A 304 16.72 0.90 0.33
N LEU A 305 16.64 1.46 1.54
CA LEU A 305 16.72 0.70 2.78
C LEU A 305 15.56 -0.31 2.93
N GLU A 306 14.33 0.08 2.56
CA GLU A 306 13.20 -0.85 2.46
C GLU A 306 13.50 -1.97 1.45
N LYS A 307 14.05 -1.61 0.28
CA LYS A 307 14.40 -2.58 -0.76
C LYS A 307 15.40 -3.63 -0.25
N GLU A 308 16.51 -3.19 0.31
CA GLU A 308 17.55 -4.07 0.86
C GLU A 308 17.00 -4.97 1.98
N THR A 309 16.17 -4.40 2.86
CA THR A 309 15.54 -5.15 3.95
C THR A 309 14.59 -6.23 3.42
N TYR A 310 13.73 -5.90 2.46
CA TYR A 310 12.81 -6.89 1.89
C TYR A 310 13.54 -7.95 1.07
N ASP A 311 14.60 -7.59 0.35
CA ASP A 311 15.42 -8.56 -0.38
C ASP A 311 16.06 -9.58 0.59
N GLU A 312 16.58 -9.12 1.73
CA GLU A 312 17.14 -10.00 2.75
C GLU A 312 16.08 -10.84 3.47
N LEU A 313 14.93 -10.26 3.84
CA LEU A 313 13.85 -11.00 4.48
C LEU A 313 13.30 -12.10 3.59
N VAL A 314 13.13 -11.83 2.30
CA VAL A 314 12.71 -12.86 1.33
C VAL A 314 13.72 -14.00 1.31
N ALA A 315 15.02 -13.69 1.21
CA ALA A 315 16.06 -14.71 1.23
C ALA A 315 16.07 -15.52 2.55
N ILE A 316 15.79 -14.89 3.69
CA ILE A 316 15.63 -15.59 4.97
C ILE A 316 14.45 -16.57 4.92
N THR A 317 13.26 -16.11 4.52
CA THR A 317 12.06 -16.96 4.45
C THR A 317 12.14 -18.07 3.41
N GLU A 318 12.97 -17.91 2.39
CA GLU A 318 13.27 -18.99 1.44
C GLU A 318 14.19 -20.06 2.04
N SER A 319 15.05 -19.68 2.99
CA SER A 319 16.01 -20.57 3.65
C SER A 319 15.50 -21.20 4.95
N ASP A 320 14.52 -20.59 5.60
CA ASP A 320 13.96 -21.02 6.88
C ASP A 320 12.43 -20.94 6.85
N GLU A 321 11.78 -22.12 6.75
CA GLU A 321 10.33 -22.24 6.67
C GLU A 321 9.63 -21.86 7.98
N ASN A 322 10.37 -21.81 9.10
CA ASN A 322 9.83 -21.38 10.40
C ASN A 322 9.60 -19.87 10.46
N ILE A 323 10.15 -19.11 9.52
CA ILE A 323 10.07 -17.65 9.46
C ILE A 323 9.18 -17.25 8.30
N THR A 324 8.15 -16.47 8.60
CA THR A 324 7.24 -15.89 7.60
C THR A 324 7.09 -14.40 7.85
N PHE A 325 6.95 -13.59 6.79
CA PHE A 325 6.66 -12.17 6.94
C PHE A 325 5.59 -11.70 5.96
N TRP A 326 4.81 -10.71 6.37
CA TRP A 326 3.84 -10.03 5.51
C TRP A 326 3.79 -8.54 5.86
N ILE A 327 3.18 -7.74 4.99
CA ILE A 327 3.18 -6.28 5.08
C ILE A 327 1.73 -5.78 5.17
N PRO A 328 1.32 -5.15 6.28
CA PRO A 328 -0.04 -4.60 6.41
C PRO A 328 -0.31 -3.56 5.30
N PRO A 329 -1.29 -3.78 4.39
CA PRO A 329 -1.52 -2.85 3.28
C PRO A 329 -2.26 -1.57 3.68
N ASP A 330 -2.89 -1.58 4.84
CA ASP A 330 -3.70 -0.52 5.42
C ASP A 330 -2.89 0.44 6.31
N ASP A 331 -1.66 0.08 6.69
CA ASP A 331 -0.83 0.86 7.60
C ASP A 331 0.58 1.09 7.05
N ASN A 332 0.83 2.32 6.61
CA ASN A 332 2.12 2.69 6.03
C ASN A 332 3.22 2.90 7.08
N SER A 333 2.88 2.96 8.38
CA SER A 333 3.87 3.13 9.45
C SER A 333 4.62 1.84 9.78
N VAL A 334 4.10 0.68 9.36
CA VAL A 334 4.72 -0.61 9.59
C VAL A 334 5.35 -1.15 8.32
N GLY A 335 6.64 -1.44 8.44
CA GLY A 335 7.44 -2.04 7.39
C GLY A 335 7.10 -3.51 7.13
N GLY A 336 6.61 -4.22 8.14
CA GLY A 336 6.20 -5.61 8.03
C GLY A 336 6.02 -6.26 9.39
N ILE A 337 5.41 -7.44 9.40
CA ILE A 337 5.27 -8.30 10.57
C ILE A 337 5.99 -9.60 10.26
N VAL A 338 6.90 -10.01 11.14
CA VAL A 338 7.60 -11.29 11.04
C VAL A 338 7.11 -12.23 12.12
N GLN A 339 6.65 -13.40 11.71
CA GLN A 339 6.27 -14.49 12.58
C GLN A 339 7.35 -15.57 12.54
N ILE A 340 7.72 -16.04 13.72
CA ILE A 340 8.71 -17.11 13.93
C ILE A 340 8.00 -18.25 14.65
N GLU A 341 8.09 -19.46 14.12
CA GLU A 341 7.52 -20.64 14.75
C GLU A 341 8.13 -20.87 16.13
N GLY A 342 7.27 -21.15 17.13
CA GLY A 342 7.69 -21.38 18.51
C GLY A 342 7.91 -20.13 19.37
N LYS A 343 7.77 -18.91 18.81
CA LYS A 343 7.80 -17.65 19.58
C LYS A 343 6.38 -17.14 19.83
N GLU A 344 6.12 -16.63 21.04
CA GLU A 344 4.81 -16.06 21.39
C GLU A 344 4.59 -14.68 20.74
N LYS A 345 5.65 -13.86 20.70
CA LYS A 345 5.62 -12.53 20.08
C LYS A 345 6.06 -12.56 18.62
N LYS A 346 5.59 -11.57 17.86
CA LYS A 346 6.01 -11.31 16.48
C LYS A 346 6.92 -10.10 16.42
N LEU A 347 7.85 -10.05 15.47
CA LEU A 347 8.61 -8.83 15.23
C LEU A 347 7.76 -7.87 14.40
N LEU A 348 7.70 -6.62 14.86
CA LEU A 348 7.11 -5.50 14.13
C LEU A 348 8.23 -4.67 13.52
N LEU A 349 8.42 -4.79 12.21
CA LEU A 349 9.45 -4.06 11.48
C LEU A 349 9.01 -2.60 11.34
N LEU A 350 9.85 -1.69 11.83
CA LEU A 350 9.60 -0.25 11.79
C LEU A 350 10.77 0.43 11.08
N PHE A 351 10.50 1.12 9.98
CA PHE A 351 11.52 1.93 9.31
C PHE A 351 11.54 3.32 9.95
N ARG A 352 12.70 3.71 10.47
CA ARG A 352 12.91 5.04 11.07
C ARG A 352 12.76 6.09 9.97
N SER A 353 11.78 6.98 10.12
CA SER A 353 11.65 8.18 9.29
C SER A 353 12.51 9.32 9.85
N GLU A 354 12.69 10.38 9.06
CA GLU A 354 13.45 11.57 9.46
C GLU A 354 12.72 12.40 10.53
N CYS A 355 11.42 12.14 10.73
CA CYS A 355 10.57 12.80 11.70
C CYS A 355 10.25 11.87 12.88
N ASP A 356 10.10 12.43 14.08
CA ASP A 356 9.65 11.66 15.24
C ASP A 356 8.18 11.24 15.05
N GLU A 357 7.98 9.98 14.65
CA GLU A 357 6.65 9.37 14.54
C GLU A 357 6.31 8.57 15.80
N HIS A 358 5.16 8.90 16.40
CA HIS A 358 4.58 8.11 17.49
C HIS A 358 3.75 6.97 16.91
N ILE A 359 4.29 5.75 16.97
CA ILE A 359 3.60 4.53 16.53
C ILE A 359 3.03 3.82 17.76
N THR A 360 1.71 3.61 17.77
CA THR A 360 1.03 2.84 18.81
C THR A 360 0.82 1.41 18.34
N PHE A 361 1.28 0.44 19.13
CA PHE A 361 1.08 -0.98 18.87
C PHE A 361 0.92 -1.75 20.19
N ASN A 362 0.42 -2.98 20.10
CA ASN A 362 0.22 -3.84 21.26
C ASN A 362 1.55 -4.55 21.64
N MET A 363 2.17 -4.14 22.75
CA MET A 363 3.44 -4.67 23.26
C MET A 363 3.36 -6.12 23.77
N ASP A 364 2.15 -6.63 24.02
CA ASP A 364 1.95 -8.02 24.41
C ASP A 364 2.08 -8.95 23.20
N LEU A 365 1.81 -8.45 21.99
CA LEU A 365 1.81 -9.22 20.76
C LEU A 365 3.06 -9.00 19.89
N TYR A 366 3.66 -7.82 20.01
CA TYR A 366 4.70 -7.37 19.09
C TYR A 366 5.92 -6.86 19.84
N GLU A 367 7.08 -7.23 19.31
CA GLU A 367 8.37 -6.67 19.67
C GLU A 367 8.88 -5.79 18.52
N PRO A 368 9.19 -4.50 18.76
CA PRO A 368 9.59 -3.61 17.70
C PRO A 368 11.02 -3.91 17.23
N PHE A 369 11.20 -3.99 15.91
CA PHE A 369 12.51 -4.08 15.28
C PHE A 369 12.73 -2.85 14.38
N VAL A 370 13.49 -1.88 14.90
CA VAL A 370 13.67 -0.57 14.26
C VAL A 370 14.85 -0.61 13.29
N ILE A 371 14.60 -0.22 12.05
CA ILE A 371 15.58 -0.22 10.95
C ILE A 371 15.79 1.22 10.50
N GLY A 372 17.04 1.68 10.42
CA GLY A 372 17.36 3.02 9.94
C GLY A 372 18.78 3.07 9.36
N GLU A 373 19.19 4.19 8.77
CA GLU A 373 20.50 4.29 8.13
C GLU A 373 21.68 3.98 9.07
N LYS A 374 21.57 4.38 10.35
CA LYS A 374 22.59 4.10 11.38
C LYS A 374 22.51 2.68 11.95
N GLU A 375 21.34 2.05 11.82
CA GLU A 375 21.04 0.73 12.34
C GLU A 375 20.33 -0.07 11.24
N PRO A 376 21.05 -0.44 10.16
CA PRO A 376 20.44 -1.13 9.03
C PRO A 376 20.01 -2.54 9.41
N PHE A 377 19.21 -3.14 8.54
CA PHE A 377 18.90 -4.56 8.63
C PHE A 377 20.15 -5.38 8.31
N THR A 378 20.50 -6.34 9.16
CA THR A 378 21.49 -7.38 8.86
C THR A 378 20.99 -8.71 9.39
N ARG A 379 21.38 -9.82 8.75
CA ARG A 379 21.00 -11.17 9.21
C ARG A 379 21.44 -11.43 10.64
N GLU A 380 22.67 -11.05 10.98
CA GLU A 380 23.22 -11.20 12.32
C GLU A 380 22.36 -10.47 13.36
N ARG A 381 22.04 -9.19 13.12
CA ARG A 381 21.18 -8.42 14.03
C ARG A 381 19.78 -9.01 14.14
N PHE A 382 19.21 -9.47 13.03
CA PHE A 382 17.90 -10.09 13.00
C PHE A 382 17.86 -11.37 13.85
N TYR A 383 18.79 -12.29 13.65
CA TYR A 383 18.87 -13.52 14.45
C TYR A 383 19.19 -13.27 15.92
N ASN A 384 20.08 -12.30 16.23
CA ASN A 384 20.37 -11.92 17.61
C ASN A 384 19.12 -11.43 18.35
N VAL A 385 18.23 -10.69 17.67
CA VAL A 385 16.95 -10.29 18.27
C VAL A 385 16.04 -11.49 18.46
N ILE A 386 15.90 -12.37 17.46
CA ILE A 386 15.07 -13.58 17.56
C ILE A 386 15.48 -14.47 18.74
N GLU A 387 16.78 -14.61 18.98
CA GLU A 387 17.31 -15.39 20.11
C GLU A 387 16.92 -14.79 21.47
N GLN A 388 16.77 -13.46 21.53
CA GLN A 388 16.42 -12.72 22.76
C GLN A 388 14.91 -12.61 22.98
N MET A 389 14.09 -12.83 21.94
CA MET A 389 12.63 -12.86 22.07
C MET A 389 12.21 -14.01 22.99
N GLU A 390 11.28 -13.75 23.90
CA GLU A 390 10.64 -14.79 24.73
C GLU A 390 9.62 -15.61 23.92
#